data_AF-A0A2V7UUP9-F1
#
_entry.id   AF-A0A2V7UUP9-F1
#
_cell.length_a   1.000
_cell.length_b   1.000
_cell.length_c   1.000
_cell.angle_alpha   90.00
_cell.angle_beta   90.00
_cell.angle_gamma   90.00
#
_symmetry.space_group_name_H-M   'P 1'
#
loop_
_entity.id
_entity.type
_entity.pdbx_description
1 polymer ?
#
loop_
_entity_poly.entity_id
_entity_poly.type
_entity_poly.pdbx_seq_one_letter_code
_entity_poly.pdbx_strand_id
1 'polypeptide(L)'
;GSELRARFRRPDHPLAYGYREKTVAFREDRPLYAVRRSEEGRVVMQWGTRIPRDDDESGEQGKDQKNDPLVVSGGVKGADEIEGKPAVLDIPTGHGRVLAFDFDPIHRYQTLASFRLVWNAILNWNDLPPIPPPQAKGADDPELH
;
A
#
# COMPACT_ATOMS: atom_id res chain seq x y z
N GLY A 1 -18.21 0.98 -6.17
CA GLY A 1 -16.91 1.10 -5.52
C GLY A 1 -17.05 0.81 -4.04
N SER A 2 -15.94 0.71 -3.33
CA SER A 2 -15.90 0.42 -1.89
C SER A 2 -14.76 1.19 -1.25
N GLU A 3 -14.96 1.58 0.00
CA GLU A 3 -13.90 2.16 0.82
C GLU A 3 -13.10 1.01 1.43
N LEU A 4 -11.85 0.86 0.99
CA LEU A 4 -10.97 -0.21 1.43
C LEU A 4 -9.88 0.35 2.32
N ARG A 5 -9.55 -0.39 3.38
CA ARG A 5 -8.36 -0.12 4.18
C ARG A 5 -7.13 -0.32 3.32
N ALA A 6 -6.15 0.54 3.52
CA ALA A 6 -4.85 0.48 2.89
C ALA A 6 -3.77 0.78 3.94
N ARG A 7 -2.56 0.27 3.73
CA ARG A 7 -1.41 0.50 4.60
C ARG A 7 -0.22 0.97 3.78
N PHE A 8 0.48 1.98 4.26
CA PHE A 8 1.76 2.38 3.70
C PHE A 8 2.84 1.36 4.06
N ARG A 9 3.46 0.75 3.04
CA ARG A 9 4.65 -0.11 3.21
C ARG A 9 5.93 0.69 3.36
N ARG A 10 5.91 1.93 2.90
CA ARG A 10 7.00 2.91 3.00
C ARG A 10 6.45 4.17 3.69
N PRO A 11 6.28 4.16 5.04
CA PRO A 11 5.71 5.30 5.76
C PRO A 11 6.57 6.56 5.68
N ASP A 12 7.88 6.43 5.46
CA ASP A 12 8.80 7.56 5.27
C ASP A 12 8.78 8.14 3.85
N HIS A 13 8.03 7.53 2.92
CA HIS A 13 7.93 8.02 1.55
C HIS A 13 7.13 9.34 1.51
N PRO A 14 7.53 10.36 0.73
CA PRO A 14 6.82 11.65 0.71
C PRO A 14 5.32 11.58 0.41
N LEU A 15 4.88 10.56 -0.34
CA LEU A 15 3.46 10.30 -0.56
C LEU A 15 2.66 10.10 0.74
N ALA A 16 3.29 9.56 1.79
CA ALA A 16 2.65 9.29 3.08
C ALA A 16 2.58 10.54 4.00
N TYR A 17 3.16 11.68 3.61
CA TYR A 17 3.14 12.87 4.45
C TYR A 17 1.71 13.32 4.78
N GLY A 18 1.46 13.50 6.08
CA GLY A 18 0.15 13.85 6.63
C GLY A 18 -0.85 12.68 6.73
N TYR A 19 -0.44 11.46 6.37
CA TYR A 19 -1.22 10.25 6.63
C TYR A 19 -0.75 9.52 7.88
N ARG A 20 -1.64 8.69 8.43
CA ARG A 20 -1.25 7.60 9.33
C ARG A 20 -0.80 6.42 8.49
N GLU A 21 -0.06 5.50 9.10
CA GLU A 21 0.39 4.28 8.45
C GLU A 21 -0.77 3.48 7.81
N LYS A 22 -1.90 3.38 8.51
CA LYS A 22 -3.16 2.84 7.98
C LYS A 22 -4.07 3.98 7.54
N THR A 23 -4.65 3.86 6.36
CA THR A 23 -5.60 4.81 5.75
C THR A 23 -6.73 4.07 5.04
N VAL A 24 -7.63 4.81 4.41
CA VAL A 24 -8.73 4.29 3.61
C VAL A 24 -8.69 4.97 2.23
N ALA A 25 -8.95 4.20 1.18
CA ALA A 25 -9.11 4.73 -0.17
C ALA A 25 -10.27 4.05 -0.88
N PHE A 26 -10.98 4.84 -1.69
CA PHE A 26 -12.07 4.35 -2.52
C PHE A 26 -11.52 3.60 -3.72
N ARG A 27 -12.02 2.38 -3.92
CA ARG A 27 -11.64 1.52 -5.03
C ARG A 27 -12.87 1.16 -5.87
N GLU A 28 -12.71 1.26 -7.17
CA GLU A 28 -13.65 0.71 -8.17
C GLU A 28 -13.22 -0.70 -8.59
N ASP A 29 -14.07 -1.41 -9.33
CA ASP A 29 -13.70 -2.72 -9.86
C ASP A 29 -12.64 -2.56 -10.97
N ARG A 30 -11.36 -2.67 -10.59
CA ARG A 30 -10.19 -2.50 -11.47
C ARG A 30 -9.29 -3.74 -11.41
N PRO A 31 -8.47 -4.01 -12.44
CA PRO A 31 -7.45 -5.06 -12.37
C PRO A 31 -6.47 -4.78 -11.24
N LEU A 32 -6.12 -5.79 -10.45
CA LEU A 32 -5.15 -5.65 -9.38
C LEU A 32 -3.73 -5.62 -9.94
N TYR A 33 -2.90 -4.74 -9.38
CA TYR A 33 -1.47 -4.81 -9.61
C TYR A 33 -0.86 -6.07 -8.97
N ALA A 34 0.19 -6.56 -9.61
CA ALA A 34 1.05 -7.62 -9.08
C ALA A 34 2.49 -7.22 -9.34
N VAL A 35 3.35 -7.38 -8.33
CA VAL A 35 4.79 -7.15 -8.44
C VAL A 35 5.51 -8.45 -8.16
N ARG A 36 6.66 -8.64 -8.80
CA ARG A 36 7.57 -9.74 -8.46
C ARG A 36 8.15 -9.47 -7.07
N ARG A 37 8.48 -10.53 -6.35
CA ARG A 37 9.12 -10.44 -5.02
C ARG A 37 10.36 -9.53 -5.00
N SER A 38 11.20 -9.64 -6.04
CA SER A 38 12.40 -8.80 -6.19
C SER A 38 12.09 -7.30 -6.38
N GLU A 39 10.83 -6.94 -6.62
CA GLU A 39 10.37 -5.58 -6.88
C GLU A 39 9.39 -5.08 -5.81
N GLU A 40 9.19 -5.81 -4.70
CA GLU A 40 8.27 -5.40 -3.62
C GLU A 40 8.64 -4.06 -2.98
N GLY A 41 9.91 -3.68 -3.01
CA GLY A 41 10.35 -2.35 -2.56
C GLY A 41 9.68 -1.18 -3.31
N ARG A 42 9.06 -1.45 -4.48
CA ARG A 42 8.28 -0.46 -5.24
C ARG A 42 6.91 -0.18 -4.64
N VAL A 43 6.40 -1.06 -3.77
CA VAL A 43 5.09 -0.89 -3.15
C VAL A 43 5.18 0.22 -2.11
N VAL A 44 4.55 1.35 -2.38
CA VAL A 44 4.43 2.46 -1.43
C VAL A 44 3.24 2.22 -0.50
N MET A 45 2.12 1.80 -1.08
CA MET A 45 0.88 1.51 -0.37
C MET A 45 0.31 0.19 -0.87
N GLN A 46 -0.22 -0.62 0.04
CA GLN A 46 -0.94 -1.86 -0.27
C GLN A 46 -2.38 -1.77 0.23
N TRP A 47 -3.26 -2.56 -0.38
CA TRP A 47 -4.58 -2.82 0.15
C TRP A 47 -4.49 -3.70 1.39
N GLY A 48 -5.43 -3.52 2.30
CA GLY A 48 -5.48 -4.27 3.54
C GLY A 48 -4.45 -3.84 4.57
N THR A 49 -4.43 -4.57 5.68
CA THR A 49 -3.49 -4.33 6.79
C THR A 49 -2.49 -5.48 6.96
N ARG A 50 -2.79 -6.65 6.37
CA ARG A 50 -1.94 -7.83 6.36
C ARG A 50 -0.86 -7.69 5.30
N ILE A 51 0.38 -7.71 5.73
CA ILE A 51 1.52 -7.86 4.83
C ILE A 51 1.59 -9.35 4.43
N PRO A 52 1.46 -9.71 3.14
CA PRO A 52 1.70 -11.08 2.71
C PRO A 52 3.12 -11.48 3.10
N ARG A 53 3.25 -12.49 3.98
CA ARG A 53 4.52 -13.19 4.22
C ARG A 53 4.54 -14.39 3.28
N ASP A 54 5.67 -14.61 2.62
CA ASP A 54 5.83 -15.73 1.69
C ASP A 54 5.74 -17.09 2.41
N ASP A 55 4.90 -17.94 1.82
CA ASP A 55 4.77 -19.39 1.96
C ASP A 55 3.95 -19.93 3.15
N ASP A 56 3.06 -20.86 2.79
CA ASP A 56 2.22 -21.70 3.62
C ASP A 56 3.01 -22.47 4.67
N GLU A 57 3.14 -21.95 5.88
CA GLU A 57 3.23 -22.79 7.06
C GLU A 57 2.35 -22.23 8.17
N SER A 58 1.46 -23.10 8.63
CA SER A 58 0.80 -23.06 9.93
C SER A 58 1.80 -22.83 11.06
N GLY A 59 2.23 -21.58 11.23
CA GLY A 59 3.18 -21.11 12.21
C GLY A 59 2.66 -19.87 12.90
N GLU A 60 2.17 -20.08 14.12
CA GLU A 60 1.86 -19.13 15.18
C GLU A 60 1.69 -17.66 14.78
N GLN A 61 0.42 -17.32 14.65
CA GLN A 61 -0.13 -15.97 14.67
C GLN A 61 0.55 -15.17 15.78
N GLY A 62 1.23 -14.08 15.42
CA GLY A 62 1.56 -13.03 16.38
C GLY A 62 0.26 -12.55 17.00
N LYS A 63 -0.02 -13.03 18.22
CA LYS A 63 -1.09 -12.57 19.10
C LYS A 63 -0.81 -11.11 19.38
N ASP A 64 -1.32 -10.20 18.54
CA ASP A 64 -1.58 -8.77 18.83
C ASP A 64 -1.90 -7.92 17.59
N GLN A 65 -1.99 -8.49 16.38
CA GLN A 65 -2.59 -7.75 15.26
C GLN A 65 -4.10 -7.96 15.23
N LYS A 66 -4.83 -7.02 15.83
CA LYS A 66 -6.27 -6.87 15.62
C LYS A 66 -6.50 -6.68 14.11
N ASN A 67 -6.92 -7.75 13.44
CA ASN A 67 -7.15 -7.76 12.00
C ASN A 67 -8.38 -6.91 11.68
N ASP A 68 -8.13 -5.67 11.24
CA ASP A 68 -9.18 -4.78 10.78
C ASP A 68 -9.70 -5.29 9.42
N PRO A 69 -11.02 -5.42 9.21
CA PRO A 69 -11.55 -5.95 7.95
C PRO A 69 -11.13 -5.09 6.75
N LEU A 70 -10.84 -5.70 5.60
CA LEU A 70 -10.42 -4.94 4.41
C LEU A 70 -11.45 -3.87 4.01
N VAL A 71 -12.72 -4.25 4.01
CA VAL A 71 -13.83 -3.38 3.60
C VAL A 71 -14.29 -2.53 4.79
N VAL A 72 -14.20 -1.21 4.65
CA VAL A 72 -14.77 -0.26 5.62
C VAL A 72 -16.24 -0.03 5.30
N SER A 73 -16.55 0.19 4.02
CA SER A 73 -17.92 0.37 3.54
C SER A 73 -18.04 0.00 2.06
N GLY A 74 -19.26 -0.32 1.61
CA GLY A 74 -19.56 -0.80 0.27
C GLY A 74 -19.53 -2.33 0.16
N GLY A 75 -19.41 -2.83 -1.07
CA GLY A 75 -19.36 -4.26 -1.36
C GLY A 75 -18.25 -4.58 -2.37
N VAL A 76 -17.34 -5.46 -1.96
CA VAL A 76 -16.24 -5.98 -2.79
C VAL A 76 -16.42 -7.48 -2.96
N LYS A 77 -16.20 -7.97 -4.19
CA LYS A 77 -16.03 -9.39 -4.48
C LYS A 77 -14.54 -9.74 -4.43
N GLY A 78 -14.19 -10.91 -3.89
CA GLY A 78 -12.79 -11.33 -3.81
C GLY A 78 -11.94 -10.49 -2.86
N ALA A 79 -12.48 -10.07 -1.71
CA ALA A 79 -11.73 -9.30 -0.71
C ALA A 79 -10.39 -9.94 -0.33
N ASP A 80 -10.36 -11.27 -0.21
CA ASP A 80 -9.16 -12.04 0.11
C ASP A 80 -8.10 -11.97 -0.99
N GLU A 81 -8.48 -11.77 -2.25
CA GLU A 81 -7.56 -11.61 -3.38
C GLU A 81 -6.96 -10.20 -3.43
N ILE A 82 -7.68 -9.20 -2.89
CA ILE A 82 -7.26 -7.80 -2.83
C ILE A 82 -6.31 -7.56 -1.64
N GLU A 83 -6.53 -8.24 -0.52
CA GLU A 83 -5.72 -8.09 0.69
C GLU A 83 -4.22 -8.28 0.39
N GLY A 84 -3.43 -7.27 0.76
CA GLY A 84 -1.97 -7.27 0.58
C GLY A 84 -1.49 -6.95 -0.84
N LYS A 85 -2.39 -6.74 -1.82
CA LYS A 85 -2.00 -6.34 -3.17
C LYS A 85 -1.55 -4.87 -3.21
N PRO A 86 -0.66 -4.49 -4.15
CA PRO A 86 -0.24 -3.10 -4.30
C PRO A 86 -1.41 -2.17 -4.65
N ALA A 87 -1.53 -1.08 -3.89
CA ALA A 87 -2.47 0.01 -4.15
C ALA A 87 -1.78 1.21 -4.81
N VAL A 88 -0.52 1.48 -4.44
CA VAL A 88 0.34 2.51 -5.06
C VAL A 88 1.74 1.97 -5.28
N LEU A 89 2.22 2.08 -6.51
CA LEU A 89 3.57 1.70 -6.92
C LEU A 89 4.42 2.92 -7.25
N ASP A 90 5.69 2.82 -6.90
CA ASP A 90 6.75 3.75 -7.25
C ASP A 90 7.76 3.07 -8.18
N ILE A 91 7.80 3.51 -9.45
CA ILE A 91 8.50 2.86 -10.55
C ILE A 91 9.50 3.84 -11.18
N PRO A 92 10.80 3.78 -10.84
CA PRO A 92 11.85 4.53 -11.54
C PRO A 92 11.88 4.15 -13.02
N THR A 93 11.90 5.16 -13.89
CA THR A 93 11.88 4.99 -15.34
C THR A 93 12.82 6.00 -15.98
N GLY A 94 13.97 5.51 -16.48
CA GLY A 94 15.03 6.39 -17.00
C GLY A 94 15.50 7.39 -15.94
N HIS A 95 15.40 8.68 -16.24
CA HIS A 95 15.72 9.78 -15.32
C HIS A 95 14.52 10.26 -14.47
N GLY A 96 13.36 9.64 -14.66
CA GLY A 96 12.13 10.01 -13.99
C GLY A 96 11.50 8.84 -13.23
N ARG A 97 10.21 8.96 -12.95
CA ARG A 97 9.48 8.03 -12.10
C ARG A 97 8.00 8.02 -12.47
N VAL A 98 7.40 6.85 -12.39
CA VAL A 98 5.96 6.66 -12.57
C VAL A 98 5.39 6.26 -11.21
N LEU A 99 4.40 7.03 -10.75
CA LEU A 99 3.57 6.67 -9.61
C LEU A 99 2.26 6.09 -10.13
N ALA A 100 2.04 4.80 -9.94
CA ALA A 100 0.86 4.11 -10.42
C ALA A 100 -0.12 3.84 -9.27
N PHE A 101 -1.37 4.28 -9.43
CA PHE A 101 -2.45 4.09 -8.46
C PHE A 101 -3.41 3.00 -8.96
N ASP A 102 -3.78 2.06 -8.11
CA ASP A 102 -4.80 1.02 -8.39
C ASP A 102 -6.23 1.57 -8.23
N PHE A 103 -6.35 2.85 -7.91
CA PHE A 103 -7.59 3.57 -7.71
C PHE A 103 -7.46 4.97 -8.30
N ASP A 104 -8.58 5.68 -8.43
CA ASP A 104 -8.58 7.08 -8.85
C ASP A 104 -8.42 7.98 -7.61
N PRO A 105 -7.25 8.61 -7.39
CA PRO A 105 -7.05 9.45 -6.21
C PRO A 105 -7.87 10.74 -6.26
N ILE A 106 -8.41 11.12 -7.43
CA ILE A 106 -9.28 12.30 -7.62
C ILE A 106 -10.69 11.84 -8.07
N HIS A 107 -11.21 10.80 -7.42
CA HIS A 107 -12.54 10.29 -7.76
C HIS A 107 -13.65 11.26 -7.33
N ARG A 108 -14.18 12.02 -8.30
CA ARG A 108 -15.39 12.88 -8.17
C ARG A 108 -15.43 13.78 -6.94
N TYR A 109 -14.30 14.23 -6.41
CA TYR A 109 -14.19 14.99 -5.15
C TYR A 109 -14.74 14.29 -3.88
N GLN A 110 -14.97 12.96 -3.93
CA GLN A 110 -15.52 12.21 -2.79
C GLN A 110 -14.41 11.78 -1.81
N THR A 111 -13.24 11.39 -2.32
CA THR A 111 -12.10 10.97 -1.50
C THR A 111 -11.09 12.09 -1.29
N LEU A 112 -11.50 13.16 -0.59
CA LEU A 112 -10.62 14.30 -0.31
C LEU A 112 -9.33 13.89 0.44
N ALA A 113 -9.39 12.81 1.22
CA ALA A 113 -8.22 12.21 1.82
C ALA A 113 -7.19 11.83 0.75
N SER A 114 -7.57 11.12 -0.31
CA SER A 114 -6.69 10.63 -1.39
C SER A 114 -6.06 11.72 -2.26
N PHE A 115 -6.63 12.94 -2.30
CA PHE A 115 -6.06 14.06 -3.05
C PHE A 115 -4.67 14.43 -2.55
N ARG A 116 -4.41 14.24 -1.25
CA ARG A 116 -3.10 14.50 -0.66
C ARG A 116 -2.00 13.62 -1.27
N LEU A 117 -2.29 12.39 -1.69
CA LEU A 117 -1.30 11.55 -2.40
C LEU A 117 -0.80 12.25 -3.67
N VAL A 118 -1.71 12.81 -4.47
CA VAL A 118 -1.35 13.51 -5.72
C VAL A 118 -0.58 14.79 -5.42
N TRP A 119 -1.02 15.57 -4.43
CA TRP A 119 -0.31 16.79 -4.06
C TRP A 119 1.08 16.50 -3.48
N ASN A 120 1.21 15.47 -2.63
CA ASN A 120 2.50 15.03 -2.12
C ASN A 120 3.43 14.59 -3.25
N ALA A 121 2.90 13.93 -4.29
CA ALA A 121 3.67 13.56 -5.48
C ALA A 121 4.21 14.78 -6.23
N ILE A 122 3.37 15.79 -6.44
CA ILE A 122 3.73 17.01 -7.19
C ILE A 122 4.70 17.87 -6.39
N LEU A 123 4.42 18.09 -5.10
CA LEU A 123 5.21 18.98 -4.24
C LEU A 123 6.61 18.40 -3.94
N ASN A 124 6.73 17.06 -3.89
CA ASN A 124 7.97 16.37 -3.57
C ASN A 124 8.53 15.59 -4.79
N TRP A 125 8.23 16.04 -6.01
CA TRP A 125 8.56 15.31 -7.24
C TRP A 125 10.06 15.00 -7.39
N ASN A 126 10.92 15.82 -6.79
CA ASN A 126 12.38 15.71 -6.81
C ASN A 126 12.98 15.10 -5.53
N ASP A 127 12.17 14.73 -4.54
CA ASP A 127 12.61 14.20 -3.24
C ASP A 127 12.08 12.78 -2.96
N LEU A 128 11.81 12.03 -4.03
CA LEU A 128 11.32 10.65 -3.92
C LEU A 128 12.50 9.70 -3.67
N PRO A 129 12.53 8.94 -2.56
CA PRO A 129 13.68 8.14 -2.18
C PRO A 129 13.95 7.00 -3.19
N PRO A 130 15.17 6.46 -3.21
CA PRO A 130 15.46 5.26 -3.98
C PRO A 130 14.55 4.10 -3.55
N ILE A 131 14.35 3.14 -4.46
CA ILE A 131 13.61 1.92 -4.10
C ILE A 131 14.42 1.18 -3.02
N PRO A 132 13.87 0.92 -1.83
CA PRO A 132 14.54 0.07 -0.87
C PRO A 132 14.67 -1.35 -1.45
N PRO A 133 15.69 -2.13 -1.03
CA PRO A 133 15.71 -3.55 -1.35
C PRO A 133 14.40 -4.21 -0.85
N PRO A 134 13.97 -5.33 -1.46
CA PRO A 134 12.85 -6.09 -0.93
C PRO A 134 13.02 -6.30 0.58
N GLN A 135 11.98 -6.05 1.37
CA GLN A 135 12.05 -6.27 2.81
C GLN A 135 12.40 -7.75 3.05
N ALA A 136 13.62 -8.00 3.54
CA ALA A 136 14.06 -9.33 3.92
C ALA A 136 13.22 -9.80 5.12
N LYS A 137 12.93 -11.12 5.17
CA LYS A 137 12.17 -11.77 6.24
C LYS A 137 12.64 -11.29 7.63
N GLY A 138 11.71 -10.81 8.46
CA GLY A 138 11.90 -10.70 9.92
C GLY A 138 12.34 -9.34 10.50
N ALA A 139 12.45 -8.26 9.71
CA ALA A 139 12.92 -6.97 10.25
C ALA A 139 11.94 -6.25 11.21
N ASP A 140 10.72 -6.78 11.39
CA ASP A 140 9.71 -6.25 12.31
C ASP A 140 9.66 -7.03 13.65
N ASP A 141 10.66 -7.85 13.98
CA ASP A 141 10.73 -8.55 15.27
C ASP A 141 11.67 -7.82 16.24
N PRO A 142 11.15 -6.98 17.16
CA PRO A 142 11.97 -6.24 18.11
C PRO A 142 12.55 -7.10 19.25
N GLU A 143 12.31 -8.43 19.27
CA GLU A 143 12.73 -9.33 20.36
C GLU A 143 14.03 -10.12 20.12
N LEU A 144 14.83 -9.81 19.09
CA LEU A 144 16.13 -10.46 18.86
C LEU A 144 17.31 -9.50 19.03
N HIS A 145 17.50 -8.98 20.25
CA HIS A 145 18.77 -8.48 20.76
C HIS A 145 18.95 -8.84 22.24
#